data_AF-A0A8T5QSZ4-F1
#
_entry.id   AF-A0A8T5QSZ4-F1
#
_cell.length_a   1.000
_cell.length_b   1.000
_cell.length_c   1.000
_cell.angle_alpha   90.00
_cell.angle_beta   90.00
_cell.angle_gamma   90.00
#
_symmetry.space_group_name_H-M   'P 1'
#
loop_
_entity.id
_entity.type
_entity.pdbx_description
1 polymer ?
#
loop_
_entity_poly.entity_id
_entity_poly.type
_entity_poly.pdbx_seq_one_letter_code
_entity_poly.pdbx_strand_id
1 'polypeptide(L)'
;VAVEPRVGWNYLSPLKGGPGSIEVQLENYVAKKTNDCIDFGKITNITGIPYRVQEGEAKVDITFTAQDTRVIVDLPLQITGAGLQTTTDVEHFELLMKMQYEYLHTFIFNLINKETADLNFSIVNDYINLESYRPGYSLLIEKDTEGRTGDDLIIISDDNIVIDGNALKFQFVRENVPPVLNYVNDGTAPDLDIIWQFPPDPSVQTMVKTVKPSAVDMNEDEVNFAFTYGGWGRDYFEMYIAGQLTRWNPAPGEGWQYSQSSGYASILLNRTRDTNPPRHNFTIEVSDGLLYDKQTVRLFVVNTPGAPGVPLLPPPPPAPGSS
;
A
#
# COMPACT_ATOMS: atom_id res chain seq x y z
N VAL A 1 15.98 15.36 -0.23
CA VAL A 1 14.66 15.30 0.44
C VAL A 1 14.16 13.90 0.16
N ALA A 2 14.19 13.01 1.15
CA ALA A 2 13.60 11.68 1.00
C ALA A 2 12.11 11.91 0.71
N VAL A 3 11.63 11.42 -0.43
CA VAL A 3 10.19 11.33 -0.66
C VAL A 3 9.75 10.28 0.35
N GLU A 4 8.99 10.68 1.37
CA GLU A 4 8.35 9.70 2.24
C GLU A 4 7.58 8.74 1.34
N PRO A 5 7.78 7.41 1.47
CA PRO A 5 7.02 6.44 0.70
C PRO A 5 5.55 6.79 0.85
N ARG A 6 4.80 6.74 -0.24
CA ARG A 6 3.37 7.06 -0.22
C ARG A 6 2.70 6.13 0.78
N VAL A 7 2.41 6.64 1.97
CA VAL A 7 1.66 5.92 2.99
C VAL A 7 0.30 5.61 2.39
N GLY A 8 -0.08 4.33 2.39
CA GLY A 8 -1.37 3.89 1.87
C GLY A 8 -2.52 4.61 2.59
N TRP A 9 -3.62 4.83 1.87
CA TRP A 9 -4.80 5.52 2.40
C TRP A 9 -5.80 4.49 2.93
N ASN A 10 -6.24 4.67 4.17
CA ASN A 10 -7.31 3.87 4.75
C ASN A 10 -8.67 4.54 4.49
N TYR A 11 -9.49 3.92 3.64
CA TYR A 11 -10.84 4.40 3.32
C TYR A 11 -11.95 3.68 4.09
N LEU A 12 -11.61 2.92 5.15
CA LEU A 12 -12.58 2.25 5.99
C LEU A 12 -13.52 3.28 6.62
N SER A 13 -14.82 3.17 6.32
CA SER A 13 -15.84 4.00 6.96
C SER A 13 -15.76 3.87 8.48
N PRO A 14 -15.93 4.98 9.22
CA PRO A 14 -15.99 4.93 10.67
C PRO A 14 -17.15 4.04 11.10
N LEU A 15 -16.95 3.28 12.18
CA LEU A 15 -18.00 2.41 12.69
C LEU A 15 -19.22 3.22 13.15
N LYS A 16 -18.95 4.27 13.96
CA LYS A 16 -19.95 5.12 14.63
C LYS A 16 -19.75 6.58 14.24
N GLY A 17 -20.84 7.33 14.26
CA GLY A 17 -20.80 8.80 14.23
C GLY A 17 -20.64 9.43 12.84
N GLY A 18 -21.60 10.30 12.51
CA GLY A 18 -21.55 11.21 11.37
C GLY A 18 -22.10 10.62 10.06
N PRO A 19 -22.37 11.49 9.07
CA PRO A 19 -22.82 11.05 7.75
C PRO A 19 -21.78 10.12 7.10
N GLY A 20 -22.19 8.90 6.75
CA GLY A 20 -21.34 7.92 6.08
C GLY A 20 -20.67 6.88 7.01
N SER A 21 -20.95 6.89 8.32
CA SER A 21 -20.59 5.78 9.19
C SER A 21 -21.33 4.49 8.82
N ILE A 22 -20.77 3.34 9.20
CA ILE A 22 -21.42 2.03 9.00
C ILE A 22 -22.76 1.98 9.76
N GLU A 23 -22.80 2.53 10.98
CA GLU A 23 -24.00 2.77 11.78
C GLU A 23 -25.13 3.41 10.97
N VAL A 24 -24.89 4.62 10.45
CA VAL A 24 -25.90 5.40 9.72
C VAL A 24 -26.29 4.71 8.40
N GLN A 25 -25.34 4.05 7.73
CA GLN A 25 -25.64 3.29 6.50
C GLN A 25 -26.57 2.11 6.78
N LEU A 26 -26.33 1.37 7.87
CA LEU A 26 -27.17 0.25 8.28
C LEU A 26 -28.53 0.71 8.80
N GLU A 27 -28.61 1.80 9.59
CA GLU A 27 -29.87 2.39 10.04
C GLU A 27 -30.76 2.76 8.85
N ASN A 28 -30.20 3.46 7.86
CA ASN A 28 -30.92 3.82 6.64
C ASN A 28 -31.35 2.59 5.83
N TYR A 29 -30.47 1.58 5.73
CA TYR A 29 -30.79 0.35 5.03
C TYR A 29 -31.92 -0.44 5.70
N VAL A 30 -31.85 -0.62 7.02
CA VAL A 30 -32.86 -1.33 7.81
C VAL A 30 -34.17 -0.56 7.80
N ALA A 31 -34.16 0.77 7.96
CA ALA A 31 -35.37 1.60 7.92
C ALA A 31 -36.11 1.42 6.58
N LYS A 32 -35.36 1.50 5.48
CA LYS A 32 -35.89 1.27 4.13
C LYS A 32 -36.42 -0.15 3.97
N LYS A 33 -35.67 -1.16 4.42
CA LYS A 33 -36.07 -2.57 4.29
C LYS A 33 -37.26 -2.95 5.15
N THR A 34 -37.42 -2.35 6.33
CA THR A 34 -38.62 -2.50 7.14
C THR A 34 -39.85 -2.06 6.35
N ASN A 35 -39.81 -0.88 5.73
CA ASN A 35 -40.93 -0.39 4.92
C ASN A 35 -41.17 -1.26 3.68
N ASP A 36 -40.11 -1.77 3.02
CA ASP A 36 -40.26 -2.69 1.86
C ASP A 36 -40.92 -4.03 2.24
N CYS A 37 -40.75 -4.48 3.49
CA CYS A 37 -41.21 -5.79 3.96
C CYS A 37 -42.66 -5.77 4.47
N ILE A 38 -43.23 -4.59 4.71
CA ILE A 38 -44.57 -4.44 5.26
C ILE A 38 -45.57 -4.25 4.11
N ASP A 39 -46.67 -4.99 4.18
CA ASP A 39 -47.76 -4.90 3.22
C ASP A 39 -49.08 -4.84 3.97
N PHE A 40 -49.44 -3.63 4.44
CA PHE A 40 -50.75 -3.41 5.06
C PHE A 40 -51.91 -3.58 4.07
N GLY A 41 -51.64 -3.65 2.76
CA GLY A 41 -52.64 -4.03 1.76
C GLY A 41 -53.28 -5.38 2.07
N LYS A 42 -52.53 -6.32 2.66
CA LYS A 42 -53.07 -7.61 3.13
C LYS A 42 -53.99 -7.51 4.35
N ILE A 43 -53.88 -6.45 5.14
CA ILE A 43 -54.70 -6.23 6.35
C ILE A 43 -56.07 -5.60 6.00
N THR A 44 -56.22 -5.02 4.80
CA THR A 44 -57.45 -4.34 4.35
C THR A 44 -58.68 -5.24 4.18
N ASN A 45 -58.55 -6.56 4.32
CA ASN A 45 -59.65 -7.53 4.18
C ASN A 45 -60.36 -7.90 5.49
N ILE A 46 -60.10 -7.20 6.60
CA ILE A 46 -60.85 -7.41 7.84
C ILE A 46 -62.23 -6.74 7.69
N THR A 47 -63.21 -7.53 7.26
CA THR A 47 -64.59 -7.10 7.04
C THR A 47 -65.23 -6.56 8.32
N GLY A 48 -65.75 -5.33 8.29
CA GLY A 48 -66.67 -4.80 9.31
C GLY A 48 -66.37 -3.41 9.85
N ILE A 49 -65.16 -2.86 9.64
CA ILE A 49 -64.79 -1.51 10.11
C ILE A 49 -63.92 -0.82 9.04
N PRO A 50 -64.26 0.38 8.54
CA PRO A 50 -63.47 1.09 7.55
C PRO A 50 -62.31 1.81 8.26
N TYR A 51 -61.30 1.07 8.69
CA TYR A 51 -60.04 1.67 9.11
C TYR A 51 -59.03 1.68 7.96
N ARG A 52 -58.22 2.73 7.89
CA ARG A 52 -57.02 2.80 7.05
C ARG A 52 -55.81 2.85 7.97
N VAL A 53 -54.91 1.90 7.78
CA VAL A 53 -53.58 1.92 8.40
C VAL A 53 -52.63 2.54 7.39
N GLN A 54 -51.91 3.58 7.81
CA GLN A 54 -50.86 4.22 7.03
C GLN A 54 -49.54 4.09 7.79
N GLU A 55 -48.51 3.70 7.07
CA GLU A 55 -47.14 3.58 7.57
C GLU A 55 -46.53 4.97 7.70
N GLY A 56 -45.93 5.25 8.85
CA GLY A 56 -44.94 6.31 8.97
C GLY A 56 -43.54 5.80 8.67
N GLU A 57 -42.56 6.70 8.73
CA GLU A 57 -41.16 6.34 8.49
C GLU A 57 -40.59 5.58 9.68
N ALA A 58 -40.14 4.35 9.43
CA ALA A 58 -39.43 3.55 10.43
C ALA A 58 -38.18 4.29 10.92
N LYS A 59 -38.02 4.37 12.24
CA LYS A 59 -36.82 4.89 12.88
C LYS A 59 -36.00 3.71 13.37
N VAL A 60 -34.72 3.70 13.02
CA VAL A 60 -33.80 2.64 13.40
C VAL A 60 -32.67 3.24 14.21
N ASP A 61 -32.35 2.60 15.33
CA ASP A 61 -31.19 2.90 16.17
C ASP A 61 -30.33 1.65 16.27
N ILE A 62 -29.06 1.76 15.85
CA ILE A 62 -28.11 0.65 15.91
C ILE A 62 -27.00 0.99 16.89
N THR A 63 -26.90 0.21 17.96
CA THR A 63 -25.82 0.32 18.93
C THR A 63 -24.86 -0.85 18.77
N PHE A 64 -23.61 -0.57 18.39
CA PHE A 64 -22.53 -1.54 18.48
C PHE A 64 -21.92 -1.52 19.88
N THR A 65 -21.86 -2.67 20.53
CA THR A 65 -21.10 -2.88 21.76
C THR A 65 -19.93 -3.83 21.50
N ALA A 66 -19.11 -4.03 22.53
CA ALA A 66 -18.03 -5.01 22.48
C ALA A 66 -18.52 -6.46 22.36
N GLN A 67 -19.72 -6.78 22.87
CA GLN A 67 -20.22 -8.17 22.92
C GLN A 67 -21.33 -8.45 21.91
N ASP A 68 -22.09 -7.43 21.54
CA ASP A 68 -23.30 -7.55 20.73
C ASP A 68 -23.55 -6.32 19.87
N THR A 69 -24.49 -6.46 18.96
CA THR A 69 -25.07 -5.37 18.18
C THR A 69 -26.56 -5.36 18.43
N ARG A 70 -27.04 -4.25 18.98
CA ARG A 70 -28.46 -4.03 19.29
C ARG A 70 -29.07 -3.19 18.17
N VAL A 71 -30.17 -3.68 17.61
CA VAL A 71 -30.95 -2.99 16.57
C VAL A 71 -32.34 -2.75 17.13
N ILE A 72 -32.74 -1.49 17.19
CA ILE A 72 -34.07 -1.07 17.60
C ILE A 72 -34.78 -0.50 16.40
N VAL A 73 -36.00 -0.93 16.14
CA VAL A 73 -36.86 -0.40 15.07
C VAL A 73 -38.15 0.09 15.70
N ASP A 74 -38.39 1.38 15.62
CA ASP A 74 -39.66 2.01 15.98
C ASP A 74 -40.44 2.28 14.69
N LEU A 75 -41.54 1.57 14.49
CA LEU A 75 -42.41 1.72 13.33
C LEU A 75 -43.70 2.46 13.72
N PRO A 76 -43.83 3.75 13.39
CA PRO A 76 -45.06 4.48 13.62
C PRO A 76 -46.16 4.04 12.64
N LEU A 77 -47.31 3.66 13.17
CA LEU A 77 -48.52 3.30 12.44
C LEU A 77 -49.61 4.33 12.71
N GLN A 78 -50.13 4.95 11.65
CA GLN A 78 -51.27 5.85 11.73
C GLN A 78 -52.55 5.09 11.41
N ILE A 79 -53.45 5.00 12.39
CA ILE A 79 -54.74 4.34 12.24
C ILE A 79 -55.81 5.42 12.15
N THR A 80 -56.57 5.41 11.06
CA THR A 80 -57.69 6.32 10.84
C THR A 80 -58.97 5.52 10.57
N GLY A 81 -60.12 5.96 11.08
CA GLY A 81 -61.39 5.26 10.85
C GLY A 81 -62.59 6.19 10.95
N ALA A 82 -63.75 5.76 10.44
CA ALA A 82 -64.96 6.57 10.46
C ALA A 82 -65.40 6.87 11.91
N GLY A 83 -65.34 8.15 12.30
CA GLY A 83 -65.66 8.61 13.66
C GLY A 83 -64.54 8.42 14.69
N LEU A 84 -63.35 7.97 14.27
CA LEU A 84 -62.18 7.86 15.14
C LEU A 84 -61.22 9.04 14.89
N GLN A 85 -60.66 9.58 15.96
CA GLN A 85 -59.51 10.48 15.86
C GLN A 85 -58.31 9.68 15.37
N THR A 86 -57.50 10.25 14.47
CA THR A 86 -56.25 9.62 14.04
C THR A 86 -55.36 9.33 15.25
N THR A 87 -55.03 8.07 15.45
CA THR A 87 -54.08 7.64 16.48
C THR A 87 -52.78 7.22 15.82
N THR A 88 -51.65 7.64 16.39
CA THR A 88 -50.34 7.08 16.03
C THR A 88 -49.99 6.06 17.10
N ASP A 89 -49.84 4.81 16.69
CA ASP A 89 -49.23 3.77 17.51
C ASP A 89 -47.79 3.58 17.07
N VAL A 90 -46.89 3.19 17.97
CA VAL A 90 -45.49 2.96 17.63
C VAL A 90 -45.16 1.53 18.00
N GLU A 91 -45.03 0.68 16.99
CA GLU A 91 -44.61 -0.69 17.18
C GLU A 91 -43.10 -0.74 17.39
N HIS A 92 -42.69 -1.31 18.52
CA HIS A 92 -41.30 -1.39 18.94
C HIS A 92 -40.75 -2.79 18.73
N PHE A 93 -39.70 -2.89 17.92
CA PHE A 93 -38.98 -4.13 17.69
C PHE A 93 -37.55 -3.99 18.18
N GLU A 94 -37.07 -5.02 18.88
CA GLU A 94 -35.70 -5.08 19.35
C GLU A 94 -35.07 -6.40 18.93
N LEU A 95 -33.89 -6.30 18.31
CA LEU A 95 -33.06 -7.44 17.97
C LEU A 95 -31.69 -7.27 18.64
N LEU A 96 -31.28 -8.28 19.39
CA LEU A 96 -29.94 -8.38 19.97
C LEU A 96 -29.14 -9.45 19.23
N MET A 97 -28.20 -9.03 18.39
CA MET A 97 -27.30 -9.93 17.66
C MET A 97 -26.03 -10.13 18.48
N LYS A 98 -25.71 -11.39 18.81
CA LYS A 98 -24.48 -11.76 19.53
C LYS A 98 -23.26 -11.73 18.59
N MET A 99 -22.98 -10.56 18.04
CA MET A 99 -21.88 -10.30 17.12
C MET A 99 -20.98 -9.20 17.67
N GLN A 100 -19.68 -9.46 17.67
CA GLN A 100 -18.66 -8.55 18.19
C GLN A 100 -18.15 -7.60 17.09
N TYR A 101 -19.08 -6.93 16.40
CA TYR A 101 -18.77 -6.15 15.20
C TYR A 101 -17.75 -5.03 15.47
N GLU A 102 -17.78 -4.44 16.68
CA GLU A 102 -16.80 -3.43 17.11
C GLU A 102 -15.37 -3.99 17.14
N TYR A 103 -15.18 -5.23 17.59
CA TYR A 103 -13.86 -5.86 17.57
C TYR A 103 -13.42 -6.25 16.17
N LEU A 104 -14.32 -6.74 15.32
CA LEU A 104 -13.99 -7.05 13.93
C LEU A 104 -13.59 -5.77 13.18
N HIS A 105 -14.36 -4.69 13.32
CA HIS A 105 -14.03 -3.38 12.71
C HIS A 105 -12.70 -2.83 13.21
N THR A 106 -12.45 -2.87 14.52
CA THR A 106 -11.18 -2.46 15.11
C THR A 106 -10.01 -3.29 14.58
N PHE A 107 -10.20 -4.60 14.42
CA PHE A 107 -9.20 -5.47 13.83
C PHE A 107 -8.88 -5.09 12.39
N ILE A 108 -9.90 -4.89 11.54
CA ILE A 108 -9.72 -4.47 10.14
C ILE A 108 -9.01 -3.12 10.07
N PHE A 109 -9.42 -2.16 10.91
CA PHE A 109 -8.80 -0.83 10.94
C PHE A 109 -7.31 -0.91 11.29
N ASN A 110 -6.95 -1.69 12.32
CA ASN A 110 -5.57 -1.89 12.72
C ASN A 110 -4.76 -2.68 11.69
N LEU A 111 -5.39 -3.66 11.02
CA LEU A 111 -4.78 -4.43 9.95
C LEU A 111 -4.37 -3.52 8.79
N ILE A 112 -5.32 -2.73 8.28
CA ILE A 112 -5.06 -1.78 7.18
C ILE A 112 -4.00 -0.76 7.61
N ASN A 113 -4.10 -0.19 8.82
CA ASN A 113 -3.12 0.81 9.26
C ASN A 113 -1.71 0.21 9.45
N LYS A 114 -1.61 -1.04 9.91
CA LYS A 114 -0.32 -1.70 10.07
C LYS A 114 0.29 -2.01 8.72
N GLU A 115 -0.53 -2.50 7.79
CA GLU A 115 -0.15 -2.70 6.40
C GLU A 115 0.33 -1.39 5.77
N THR A 116 -0.38 -0.26 5.91
CA THR A 116 0.05 0.99 5.26
C THR A 116 1.25 1.68 5.92
N ALA A 117 1.52 1.40 7.19
CA ALA A 117 2.56 2.10 7.97
C ALA A 117 3.88 1.33 8.12
N ASP A 118 3.89 0.00 7.92
CA ASP A 118 5.05 -0.85 8.18
C ASP A 118 5.43 -1.65 6.93
N LEU A 119 6.52 -1.23 6.27
CA LEU A 119 7.07 -1.89 5.08
C LEU A 119 7.42 -3.37 5.28
N ASN A 120 7.60 -3.83 6.52
CA ASN A 120 7.96 -5.22 6.82
C ASN A 120 6.77 -6.07 7.27
N PHE A 121 5.56 -5.51 7.33
CA PHE A 121 4.38 -6.23 7.74
C PHE A 121 3.82 -7.03 6.55
N SER A 122 3.77 -8.36 6.66
CA SER A 122 3.07 -9.22 5.71
C SER A 122 1.66 -9.47 6.23
N ILE A 123 0.65 -8.97 5.53
CA ILE A 123 -0.75 -9.18 5.91
C ILE A 123 -1.10 -10.67 6.04
N VAL A 124 -0.48 -11.54 5.24
CA VAL A 124 -0.71 -13.00 5.26
C VAL A 124 -0.14 -13.66 6.51
N ASN A 125 1.06 -13.24 6.94
CA ASN A 125 1.80 -13.93 8.00
C ASN A 125 1.64 -13.26 9.38
N ASP A 126 1.48 -11.94 9.39
CA ASP A 126 1.59 -11.13 10.60
C ASP A 126 0.25 -10.68 11.19
N TYR A 127 -0.88 -10.86 10.47
CA TYR A 127 -2.18 -10.38 10.95
C TYR A 127 -2.58 -10.97 12.32
N ILE A 128 -2.17 -12.22 12.59
CA ILE A 128 -2.44 -12.90 13.86
C ILE A 128 -1.70 -12.27 15.05
N ASN A 129 -0.65 -11.49 14.79
CA ASN A 129 0.18 -10.84 15.81
C ASN A 129 -0.38 -9.46 16.21
N LEU A 130 -1.44 -8.98 15.55
CA LEU A 130 -2.09 -7.72 15.93
C LEU A 130 -2.80 -7.86 17.28
N GLU A 131 -2.70 -6.85 18.14
CA GLU A 131 -3.36 -6.87 19.47
C GLU A 131 -4.90 -6.99 19.37
N SER A 132 -5.47 -6.49 18.27
CA SER A 132 -6.90 -6.58 17.95
C SER A 132 -7.32 -7.93 17.37
N TYR A 133 -6.39 -8.83 17.04
CA TYR A 133 -6.71 -10.17 16.57
C TYR A 133 -7.46 -10.95 17.65
N ARG A 134 -8.41 -11.78 17.20
CA ARG A 134 -9.18 -12.70 18.04
C ARG A 134 -9.23 -14.08 17.37
N PRO A 135 -9.18 -15.18 18.15
CA PRO A 135 -9.36 -16.51 17.60
C PRO A 135 -10.68 -16.65 16.85
N GLY A 136 -10.63 -17.23 15.65
CA GLY A 136 -11.78 -17.38 14.75
C GLY A 136 -11.81 -16.39 13.60
N TYR A 137 -10.93 -15.37 13.61
CA TYR A 137 -10.70 -14.57 12.41
C TYR A 137 -9.83 -15.32 11.42
N SER A 138 -10.31 -15.44 10.17
CA SER A 138 -9.56 -15.99 9.05
C SER A 138 -9.39 -14.95 7.95
N LEU A 139 -8.25 -14.99 7.27
CA LEU A 139 -7.89 -14.10 6.17
C LEU A 139 -7.78 -14.91 4.89
N LEU A 140 -8.42 -14.44 3.83
CA LEU A 140 -8.28 -14.92 2.47
C LEU A 140 -7.96 -13.74 1.56
N ILE A 141 -6.98 -13.92 0.69
CA ILE A 141 -6.60 -12.92 -0.31
C ILE A 141 -6.84 -13.54 -1.68
N GLU A 142 -7.76 -12.94 -2.43
CA GLU A 142 -7.97 -13.26 -3.84
C GLU A 142 -7.14 -12.27 -4.67
N LYS A 143 -5.99 -12.74 -5.16
CA LYS A 143 -5.10 -11.95 -6.01
C LYS A 143 -5.69 -11.75 -7.40
N ASP A 144 -5.37 -10.60 -8.01
CA ASP A 144 -5.72 -10.26 -9.39
C ASP A 144 -7.21 -10.50 -9.70
N THR A 145 -8.08 -9.85 -8.94
CA THR A 145 -9.53 -10.01 -9.14
C THR A 145 -9.95 -9.70 -10.59
N GLU A 146 -10.86 -10.52 -11.13
CA GLU A 146 -11.21 -10.52 -12.55
C GLU A 146 -11.51 -9.10 -13.08
N GLY A 147 -10.67 -8.62 -13.98
CA GLY A 147 -10.84 -7.32 -14.66
C GLY A 147 -10.01 -6.16 -14.10
N ARG A 148 -9.24 -6.36 -13.03
CA ARG A 148 -8.26 -5.38 -12.52
C ARG A 148 -6.95 -6.07 -12.16
N THR A 149 -6.00 -6.03 -13.09
CA THR A 149 -4.63 -6.50 -12.84
C THR A 149 -4.00 -5.67 -11.72
N GLY A 150 -3.56 -6.33 -10.65
CA GLY A 150 -2.94 -5.68 -9.50
C GLY A 150 -3.90 -5.15 -8.42
N ASP A 151 -5.18 -5.51 -8.41
CA ASP A 151 -6.04 -5.25 -7.24
C ASP A 151 -6.35 -6.58 -6.53
N ASP A 152 -6.12 -6.63 -5.22
CA ASP A 152 -6.42 -7.79 -4.39
C ASP A 152 -7.73 -7.60 -3.63
N LEU A 153 -8.54 -8.65 -3.57
CA LEU A 153 -9.70 -8.69 -2.69
C LEU A 153 -9.32 -9.39 -1.38
N ILE A 154 -9.34 -8.60 -0.30
CA ILE A 154 -9.09 -9.08 1.04
C ILE A 154 -10.43 -9.46 1.67
N ILE A 155 -10.54 -10.72 2.11
CA ILE A 155 -11.72 -11.28 2.73
C ILE A 155 -11.34 -11.73 4.15
N ILE A 156 -11.95 -11.10 5.14
CA ILE A 156 -11.79 -11.47 6.54
C ILE A 156 -13.09 -12.13 6.98
N SER A 157 -13.03 -13.34 7.52
CA SER A 157 -14.20 -14.03 8.06
C SER A 157 -14.10 -14.15 9.58
N ASP A 158 -15.20 -13.99 10.30
CA ASP A 158 -15.32 -14.36 11.71
C ASP A 158 -16.17 -15.62 11.82
N ASP A 159 -15.50 -16.76 12.03
CA ASP A 159 -16.15 -18.07 12.10
C ASP A 159 -17.00 -18.25 13.36
N ASN A 160 -16.86 -17.37 14.36
CA ASN A 160 -17.69 -17.40 15.56
C ASN A 160 -19.07 -16.78 15.34
N ILE A 161 -19.24 -15.96 14.29
CA ILE A 161 -20.51 -15.29 13.98
C ILE A 161 -21.12 -15.96 12.76
N VAL A 162 -22.22 -16.69 12.97
CA VAL A 162 -22.94 -17.38 11.91
C VAL A 162 -24.29 -16.70 11.68
N ILE A 163 -24.49 -16.16 10.48
CA ILE A 163 -25.74 -15.58 10.00
C ILE A 163 -26.25 -16.46 8.86
N ASP A 164 -27.44 -17.03 9.01
CA ASP A 164 -28.06 -17.94 8.02
C ASP A 164 -27.14 -19.10 7.60
N GLY A 165 -26.39 -19.65 8.56
CA GLY A 165 -25.47 -20.76 8.33
C GLY A 165 -24.12 -20.36 7.72
N ASN A 166 -23.86 -19.07 7.49
CA ASN A 166 -22.61 -18.56 6.93
C ASN A 166 -21.85 -17.68 7.93
N ALA A 167 -20.52 -17.80 7.94
CA ALA A 167 -19.67 -16.91 8.72
C ALA A 167 -19.83 -15.45 8.26
N LEU A 168 -19.77 -14.51 9.19
CA LEU A 168 -19.73 -13.08 8.86
C LEU A 168 -18.44 -12.77 8.09
N LYS A 169 -18.56 -12.14 6.93
CA LYS A 169 -17.42 -11.73 6.11
C LYS A 169 -17.34 -10.22 6.00
N PHE A 170 -16.14 -9.70 6.12
CA PHE A 170 -15.78 -8.35 5.75
C PHE A 170 -14.87 -8.39 4.54
N GLN A 171 -15.13 -7.53 3.56
CA GLN A 171 -14.41 -7.51 2.30
C GLN A 171 -13.96 -6.09 1.97
N PHE A 172 -12.71 -5.95 1.53
CA PHE A 172 -12.20 -4.70 0.97
C PHE A 172 -11.20 -4.99 -0.15
N VAL A 173 -11.07 -4.03 -1.06
CA VAL A 173 -10.09 -4.10 -2.14
C VAL A 173 -8.84 -3.35 -1.72
N ARG A 174 -7.69 -3.97 -1.98
CA ARG A 174 -6.36 -3.40 -1.82
C ARG A 174 -5.78 -3.11 -3.19
N GLU A 175 -5.48 -1.85 -3.46
CA GLU A 175 -4.73 -1.44 -4.66
C GLU A 175 -3.26 -1.83 -4.47
N ASN A 176 -2.68 -2.55 -5.42
CA ASN A 176 -1.27 -2.92 -5.36
C ASN A 176 -0.38 -1.68 -5.52
N VAL A 177 0.70 -1.63 -4.75
CA VAL A 177 1.64 -0.50 -4.73
C VAL A 177 2.89 -0.92 -5.50
N PRO A 178 3.51 -0.02 -6.30
CA PRO A 178 4.78 -0.34 -6.95
C PRO A 178 5.83 -0.76 -5.91
N PRO A 179 6.73 -1.71 -6.27
CA PRO A 179 7.85 -2.06 -5.41
C PRO A 179 8.70 -0.83 -5.13
N VAL A 180 9.10 -0.63 -3.88
CA VAL A 180 9.87 0.55 -3.45
C VAL A 180 11.35 0.19 -3.41
N LEU A 181 12.17 0.92 -4.18
CA LEU A 181 13.62 0.74 -4.14
C LEU A 181 14.20 1.32 -2.83
N ASN A 182 14.99 0.51 -2.11
CA ASN A 182 15.76 1.04 -1.00
C ASN A 182 16.78 2.06 -1.50
N TYR A 183 16.77 3.24 -0.87
CA TYR A 183 17.63 4.33 -1.27
C TYR A 183 19.10 3.93 -1.24
N VAL A 184 19.73 3.89 -2.41
CA VAL A 184 21.16 3.63 -2.51
C VAL A 184 21.91 4.88 -2.05
N ASN A 185 22.54 4.83 -0.88
CA ASN A 185 23.42 5.87 -0.37
C ASN A 185 24.63 5.29 0.37
N ASP A 186 25.78 5.34 -0.28
CA ASP A 186 27.09 4.96 0.23
C ASP A 186 28.01 6.21 0.36
N GLY A 187 27.45 7.40 0.16
CA GLY A 187 28.15 8.67 0.25
C GLY A 187 27.95 9.35 1.62
N THR A 188 28.96 10.09 2.07
CA THR A 188 28.85 10.97 3.23
C THR A 188 28.45 12.41 2.86
N ALA A 189 28.42 12.73 1.56
CA ALA A 189 28.10 14.06 1.07
C ALA A 189 26.60 14.20 0.74
N PRO A 190 25.95 15.32 1.10
CA PRO A 190 24.50 15.48 0.96
C PRO A 190 24.02 15.56 -0.50
N ASP A 191 24.91 15.86 -1.45
CA ASP A 191 24.61 15.98 -2.88
C ASP A 191 25.03 14.75 -3.70
N LEU A 192 25.56 13.71 -3.05
CA LEU A 192 26.09 12.52 -3.71
C LEU A 192 25.60 11.25 -3.03
N ASP A 193 25.22 10.28 -3.84
CA ASP A 193 24.71 9.01 -3.34
C ASP A 193 25.83 7.98 -3.23
N ILE A 194 26.88 8.08 -4.04
CA ILE A 194 28.07 7.23 -3.95
C ILE A 194 29.32 8.08 -4.16
N ILE A 195 30.31 7.95 -3.28
CA ILE A 195 31.66 8.48 -3.51
C ILE A 195 32.59 7.31 -3.81
N TRP A 196 33.25 7.35 -4.95
CA TRP A 196 34.15 6.30 -5.38
C TRP A 196 35.55 6.86 -5.59
N GLN A 197 36.48 6.43 -4.76
CA GLN A 197 37.86 6.87 -4.79
C GLN A 197 38.77 5.81 -5.41
N PHE A 198 39.55 6.19 -6.41
CA PHE A 198 40.63 5.33 -6.88
C PHE A 198 41.67 5.13 -5.77
N PRO A 199 42.29 3.94 -5.65
CA PRO A 199 43.42 3.78 -4.76
C PRO A 199 44.59 4.66 -5.24
N PRO A 200 45.47 5.09 -4.31
CA PRO A 200 46.65 5.88 -4.65
C PRO A 200 47.62 5.13 -5.58
N ASP A 201 47.51 3.80 -5.67
CA ASP A 201 48.37 2.98 -6.51
C ASP A 201 48.21 3.32 -8.00
N PRO A 202 49.28 3.80 -8.66
CA PRO A 202 49.30 4.13 -10.08
C PRO A 202 48.99 2.95 -11.03
N SER A 203 49.26 1.73 -10.60
CA SER A 203 49.10 0.51 -11.40
C SER A 203 47.65 0.06 -11.51
N VAL A 204 46.79 0.52 -10.59
CA VAL A 204 45.36 0.26 -10.66
C VAL A 204 44.74 1.18 -11.71
N GLN A 205 44.49 0.60 -12.88
CA GLN A 205 43.86 1.28 -14.02
C GLN A 205 42.34 1.07 -14.06
N THR A 206 41.85 0.02 -13.39
CA THR A 206 40.44 -0.37 -13.38
C THR A 206 39.95 -0.64 -11.97
N MET A 207 38.74 -0.20 -11.66
CA MET A 207 38.03 -0.59 -10.44
C MET A 207 36.63 -1.07 -10.78
N VAL A 208 36.15 -2.04 -10.01
CA VAL A 208 34.76 -2.51 -10.04
C VAL A 208 34.06 -2.10 -8.74
N LYS A 209 32.93 -1.42 -8.84
CA LYS A 209 32.01 -1.21 -7.72
C LYS A 209 30.73 -1.96 -8.04
N THR A 210 30.39 -2.88 -7.15
CA THR A 210 29.11 -3.59 -7.22
C THR A 210 28.08 -2.81 -6.42
N VAL A 211 27.03 -2.34 -7.09
CA VAL A 211 25.86 -1.75 -6.46
C VAL A 211 24.84 -2.87 -6.27
N LYS A 212 24.44 -3.08 -5.02
CA LYS A 212 23.47 -4.10 -4.65
C LYS A 212 22.16 -3.42 -4.27
N PRO A 213 21.27 -3.10 -5.24
CA PRO A 213 19.97 -2.59 -4.87
C PRO A 213 19.21 -3.66 -4.10
N SER A 214 18.32 -3.20 -3.23
CA SER A 214 17.25 -4.01 -2.67
C SER A 214 15.97 -3.22 -2.84
N ALA A 215 14.85 -3.93 -2.96
CA ALA A 215 13.54 -3.34 -2.99
C ALA A 215 12.63 -4.08 -2.01
N VAL A 216 11.54 -3.44 -1.64
CA VAL A 216 10.49 -4.01 -0.82
C VAL A 216 9.18 -3.78 -1.54
N ASP A 217 8.36 -4.83 -1.61
CA ASP A 217 6.98 -4.77 -2.05
C ASP A 217 6.13 -5.22 -0.88
N MET A 218 5.22 -4.35 -0.44
CA MET A 218 4.43 -4.57 0.76
C MET A 218 3.24 -5.51 0.50
N ASN A 219 2.84 -5.63 -0.76
CA ASN A 219 1.61 -6.27 -1.15
C ASN A 219 1.85 -7.71 -1.65
N GLU A 220 3.06 -8.01 -2.09
CA GLU A 220 3.40 -9.30 -2.70
C GLU A 220 4.42 -10.10 -1.87
N ASP A 221 4.01 -11.27 -1.40
CA ASP A 221 4.83 -12.13 -0.54
C ASP A 221 6.01 -12.82 -1.27
N GLU A 222 6.00 -12.90 -2.62
CA GLU A 222 7.03 -13.57 -3.42
C GLU A 222 7.31 -12.85 -4.76
N VAL A 223 7.92 -11.67 -4.72
CA VAL A 223 8.31 -10.97 -5.95
C VAL A 223 9.74 -11.29 -6.36
N ASN A 224 9.88 -11.83 -7.58
CA ASN A 224 11.16 -11.77 -8.29
C ASN A 224 11.35 -10.36 -8.84
N PHE A 225 12.00 -9.49 -8.07
CA PHE A 225 12.28 -8.13 -8.51
C PHE A 225 13.20 -8.11 -9.73
N ALA A 226 12.74 -7.46 -10.79
CA ALA A 226 13.57 -7.13 -11.93
C ALA A 226 14.23 -5.78 -11.75
N PHE A 227 15.56 -5.79 -11.68
CA PHE A 227 16.37 -4.58 -11.58
C PHE A 227 16.95 -4.24 -12.94
N THR A 228 16.73 -3.00 -13.33
CA THR A 228 17.18 -2.47 -14.59
C THR A 228 18.04 -1.24 -14.36
N TYR A 229 19.03 -1.04 -15.22
CA TYR A 229 20.01 0.02 -15.06
C TYR A 229 20.07 0.85 -16.34
N GLY A 230 20.15 2.16 -16.22
CA GLY A 230 20.27 3.08 -17.37
C GLY A 230 21.18 4.25 -17.07
N GLY A 231 21.68 4.94 -18.11
CA GLY A 231 22.55 6.11 -17.95
C GLY A 231 24.04 5.81 -18.13
N TRP A 232 24.90 6.39 -17.29
CA TRP A 232 26.34 6.47 -17.57
C TRP A 232 27.07 5.12 -17.47
N GLY A 233 27.66 4.69 -18.60
CA GLY A 233 28.68 3.65 -18.72
C GLY A 233 29.38 3.81 -20.07
N ARG A 234 30.70 4.03 -20.09
CA ARG A 234 31.44 4.31 -21.33
C ARG A 234 32.11 3.10 -21.99
N ASP A 235 32.22 1.94 -21.31
CA ASP A 235 33.04 0.84 -21.83
C ASP A 235 32.33 -0.54 -21.85
N TYR A 236 31.70 -1.02 -20.76
CA TYR A 236 30.84 -2.22 -20.75
C TYR A 236 30.11 -2.42 -19.41
N PHE A 237 29.03 -3.22 -19.43
CA PHE A 237 28.41 -3.76 -18.22
C PHE A 237 28.71 -5.26 -18.09
N GLU A 238 28.98 -5.70 -16.86
CA GLU A 238 29.07 -7.10 -16.49
C GLU A 238 27.85 -7.45 -15.63
N MET A 239 27.04 -8.39 -16.11
CA MET A 239 25.83 -8.85 -15.42
C MET A 239 25.83 -10.37 -15.28
N TYR A 240 25.25 -10.87 -14.20
CA TYR A 240 25.03 -12.31 -14.02
C TYR A 240 23.59 -12.63 -14.39
N ILE A 241 23.40 -13.40 -15.47
CA ILE A 241 22.10 -13.89 -15.92
C ILE A 241 22.07 -15.39 -15.67
N ALA A 242 21.15 -15.87 -14.83
CA ALA A 242 21.03 -17.31 -14.49
C ALA A 242 22.37 -17.95 -14.07
N GLY A 243 23.19 -17.21 -13.32
CA GLY A 243 24.51 -17.67 -12.86
C GLY A 243 25.66 -17.56 -13.88
N GLN A 244 25.43 -17.02 -15.09
CA GLN A 244 26.47 -16.79 -16.09
C GLN A 244 26.84 -15.30 -16.20
N LEU A 245 28.13 -15.00 -16.11
CA LEU A 245 28.68 -13.67 -16.35
C LEU A 245 28.59 -13.32 -17.84
N THR A 246 27.76 -12.34 -18.17
CA THR A 246 27.64 -11.78 -19.51
C THR A 246 28.31 -10.40 -19.53
N ARG A 247 29.30 -10.23 -20.41
CA ARG A 247 29.98 -8.96 -20.65
C ARG A 247 29.48 -8.34 -21.95
N TRP A 248 29.04 -7.09 -21.92
CA TRP A 248 28.47 -6.44 -23.09
C TRP A 248 29.05 -5.04 -23.33
N ASN A 249 29.62 -4.83 -24.52
CA ASN A 249 30.28 -3.59 -24.93
C ASN A 249 29.32 -2.71 -25.78
N PRO A 250 28.82 -1.58 -25.27
CA PRO A 250 28.04 -0.62 -26.06
C PRO A 250 28.86 0.09 -27.13
N ALA A 251 28.19 0.49 -28.23
CA ALA A 251 28.72 1.48 -29.16
C ALA A 251 28.62 2.90 -28.54
N PRO A 252 29.52 3.84 -28.89
CA PRO A 252 29.49 5.20 -28.34
C PRO A 252 28.23 5.97 -28.78
N GLY A 253 27.49 6.54 -27.82
CA GLY A 253 26.39 7.49 -28.09
C GLY A 253 24.97 6.93 -27.94
N GLU A 254 24.80 5.67 -27.60
CA GLU A 254 23.50 5.07 -27.32
C GLU A 254 23.11 5.30 -25.85
N GLY A 255 21.93 5.89 -25.62
CA GLY A 255 21.29 5.94 -24.30
C GLY A 255 20.52 4.65 -24.06
N TRP A 256 20.64 4.07 -22.86
CA TRP A 256 20.17 2.70 -22.60
C TRP A 256 18.97 2.64 -21.65
N GLN A 257 18.03 1.75 -21.98
CA GLN A 257 17.07 1.11 -21.07
C GLN A 257 17.38 -0.39 -21.09
N TYR A 258 17.64 -1.00 -19.94
CA TYR A 258 17.75 -2.46 -19.82
C TYR A 258 16.53 -2.99 -19.03
N SER A 259 16.34 -4.30 -18.98
CA SER A 259 15.30 -4.98 -18.20
C SER A 259 15.69 -6.43 -17.98
N GLN A 260 16.07 -6.84 -16.75
CA GLN A 260 16.23 -8.26 -16.35
C GLN A 260 16.08 -8.51 -14.83
N SER A 261 15.75 -9.77 -14.49
CA SER A 261 14.96 -10.19 -13.33
C SER A 261 15.70 -10.67 -12.07
N SER A 262 17.02 -10.56 -11.97
CA SER A 262 17.76 -10.87 -10.74
C SER A 262 19.25 -10.58 -10.92
N GLY A 263 19.76 -9.47 -10.41
CA GLY A 263 21.17 -9.18 -10.60
C GLY A 263 21.67 -7.91 -9.93
N TYR A 264 22.87 -8.00 -9.37
CA TYR A 264 23.67 -6.84 -9.00
C TYR A 264 24.26 -6.21 -10.26
N ALA A 265 24.39 -4.87 -10.30
CA ALA A 265 25.19 -4.20 -11.32
C ALA A 265 26.62 -4.03 -10.82
N SER A 266 27.59 -4.47 -11.63
CA SER A 266 28.98 -4.09 -11.50
C SER A 266 29.29 -2.96 -12.47
N ILE A 267 29.62 -1.79 -11.92
CA ILE A 267 30.10 -0.65 -12.69
C ILE A 267 31.63 -0.80 -12.77
N LEU A 268 32.21 -0.68 -13.97
CA LEU A 268 33.66 -0.64 -14.16
C LEU A 268 34.08 0.79 -14.54
N LEU A 269 35.12 1.29 -13.87
CA LEU A 269 35.75 2.57 -14.18
C LEU A 269 37.17 2.37 -14.71
N ASN A 270 37.52 3.08 -15.79
CA ASN A 270 38.88 3.13 -16.33
C ASN A 270 39.52 4.50 -16.09
N ARG A 271 40.61 4.52 -15.31
CA ARG A 271 41.32 5.72 -14.86
C ARG A 271 41.84 6.61 -15.99
N THR A 272 42.15 6.03 -17.15
CA THR A 272 42.82 6.74 -18.25
C THR A 272 41.91 7.58 -19.15
N ARG A 273 40.58 7.41 -19.05
CA ARG A 273 39.61 8.02 -19.98
C ARG A 273 38.74 9.11 -19.36
N ASP A 274 38.76 9.29 -18.04
CA ASP A 274 37.99 10.33 -17.35
C ASP A 274 38.75 11.66 -17.31
N THR A 275 38.49 12.50 -18.30
CA THR A 275 39.06 13.85 -18.42
C THR A 275 38.04 14.97 -18.19
N ASN A 276 36.78 14.62 -17.87
CA ASN A 276 35.65 15.54 -17.69
C ASN A 276 34.82 15.12 -16.46
N PRO A 277 33.88 15.95 -15.96
CA PRO A 277 33.70 16.19 -14.53
C PRO A 277 33.47 14.92 -13.70
N PRO A 278 33.98 14.88 -12.45
CA PRO A 278 33.94 13.75 -11.53
C PRO A 278 32.53 13.30 -11.11
N ARG A 279 31.45 13.83 -11.70
CA ARG A 279 30.05 13.56 -11.33
C ARG A 279 29.36 12.81 -12.45
N HIS A 280 28.79 11.65 -12.13
CA HIS A 280 28.03 10.81 -13.04
C HIS A 280 26.68 10.48 -12.44
N ASN A 281 25.70 10.21 -13.28
CA ASN A 281 24.39 9.73 -12.84
C ASN A 281 24.07 8.43 -13.58
N PHE A 282 23.53 7.46 -12.85
CA PHE A 282 22.88 6.29 -13.42
C PHE A 282 21.51 6.11 -12.76
N THR A 283 20.59 5.44 -13.44
CA THR A 283 19.25 5.15 -12.93
C THR A 283 19.14 3.67 -12.65
N ILE A 284 18.55 3.32 -11.51
CA ILE A 284 18.12 1.97 -11.16
C ILE A 284 16.60 2.00 -11.24
N GLU A 285 16.01 1.05 -11.94
CA GLU A 285 14.57 0.82 -11.96
C GLU A 285 14.30 -0.59 -11.42
N VAL A 286 13.23 -0.74 -10.64
CA VAL A 286 12.76 -2.01 -10.10
C VAL A 286 11.34 -2.26 -10.56
N SER A 287 11.02 -3.49 -10.98
CA SER A 287 9.68 -3.89 -11.36
C SER A 287 9.33 -5.28 -10.82
N ASP A 288 8.04 -5.48 -10.51
CA ASP A 288 7.42 -6.76 -10.17
C ASP A 288 6.80 -7.47 -11.40
N GLY A 289 6.88 -6.85 -12.58
CA GLY A 289 6.25 -7.29 -13.83
C GLY A 289 4.98 -6.52 -14.23
N LEU A 290 4.36 -5.79 -13.29
CA LEU A 290 3.16 -4.97 -13.51
C LEU A 290 3.43 -3.49 -13.21
N LEU A 291 4.04 -3.21 -12.06
CA LEU A 291 4.38 -1.90 -11.53
C LEU A 291 5.89 -1.73 -11.48
N TYR A 292 6.35 -0.48 -11.33
CA TYR A 292 7.78 -0.18 -11.25
C TYR A 292 8.08 1.11 -10.48
N ASP A 293 9.27 1.18 -9.90
CA ASP A 293 9.85 2.36 -9.27
C ASP A 293 11.26 2.62 -9.82
N LYS A 294 11.77 3.84 -9.68
CA LYS A 294 13.10 4.21 -10.16
C LYS A 294 13.81 5.24 -9.29
N GLN A 295 15.12 5.08 -9.16
CA GLN A 295 16.02 6.03 -8.51
C GLN A 295 17.15 6.44 -9.45
N THR A 296 17.41 7.75 -9.58
CA THR A 296 18.67 8.23 -10.15
C THR A 296 19.72 8.37 -9.06
N VAL A 297 20.82 7.62 -9.18
CA VAL A 297 21.97 7.60 -8.28
C VAL A 297 23.07 8.52 -8.82
N ARG A 298 23.52 9.45 -7.96
CA ARG A 298 24.60 10.40 -8.24
C ARG A 298 25.92 9.86 -7.70
N LEU A 299 26.85 9.61 -8.60
CA LEU A 299 28.17 9.06 -8.34
C LEU A 299 29.23 10.16 -8.48
N PHE A 300 30.14 10.24 -7.51
CA PHE A 300 31.35 11.06 -7.60
C PHE A 300 32.61 10.22 -7.66
N VAL A 301 33.40 10.38 -8.71
CA VAL A 301 34.66 9.68 -8.91
C VAL A 301 35.82 10.59 -8.53
N VAL A 302 36.59 10.19 -7.52
CA VAL A 302 37.73 10.94 -7.01
C VAL A 302 39.03 10.24 -7.40
N ASN A 303 39.90 10.98 -8.09
CA ASN A 303 41.30 10.60 -8.22
C ASN A 303 42.04 10.98 -6.94
N THR A 304 42.74 10.03 -6.32
CA THR A 304 43.65 10.32 -5.20
C THR A 304 44.78 11.23 -5.69
N PRO A 305 45.07 12.34 -5.00
CA PRO A 305 46.26 13.15 -5.28
C PRO A 305 47.52 12.28 -5.24
N GLY A 306 48.38 12.37 -6.27
CA GLY A 306 49.57 11.52 -6.44
C GLY A 306 49.44 10.39 -7.48
N ALA A 307 48.25 10.24 -8.06
CA ALA A 307 48.00 9.41 -9.24
C ALA A 307 48.87 9.83 -10.46
N PRO A 308 49.45 8.90 -11.24
CA PRO A 308 50.15 9.25 -12.48
C PRO A 308 49.18 9.87 -13.46
N GLY A 309 49.61 10.96 -14.11
CA GLY A 309 48.81 11.64 -15.13
C GLY A 309 47.83 12.66 -14.58
N VAL A 310 47.68 12.81 -13.26
CA VAL A 310 47.07 14.02 -12.67
C VAL A 310 48.21 15.01 -12.45
N PRO A 311 48.30 16.12 -13.20
CA PRO A 311 49.29 17.14 -12.92
C PRO A 311 49.10 17.58 -11.48
N LEU A 312 50.16 17.49 -10.66
CA LEU A 312 50.18 18.20 -9.39
C LEU A 312 49.92 19.67 -9.75
N LEU A 313 48.79 20.21 -9.28
CA LEU A 313 48.57 21.65 -9.38
C LEU A 313 49.80 22.30 -8.75
N PRO A 314 50.48 23.21 -9.45
CA PRO A 314 51.63 23.88 -8.88
C PRO A 314 51.20 24.50 -7.54
N PRO A 315 52.07 24.47 -6.52
CA PRO A 315 51.76 25.09 -5.24
C PRO A 315 51.29 26.54 -5.51
N PRO A 316 50.27 27.03 -4.80
CA PRO A 316 49.83 28.41 -4.98
C PRO A 316 51.05 29.33 -4.84
N PRO A 317 51.20 30.35 -5.71
CA PRO A 317 52.32 31.26 -5.62
C PRO A 317 52.40 31.81 -4.19
N PRO A 318 53.61 31.95 -3.62
CA PRO A 318 53.76 32.49 -2.28
C PRO A 318 52.99 33.80 -2.19
N ALA A 319 52.22 33.97 -1.12
CA ALA A 319 51.43 35.18 -0.91
C ALA A 319 52.36 36.39 -1.04
N PRO A 320 51.99 37.42 -1.84
CA PRO A 320 52.85 38.58 -2.00
C PRO A 320 53.00 39.27 -0.64
N GLY A 321 54.17 39.13 -0.03
CA GLY A 321 54.50 39.79 1.24
C GLY A 321 55.14 38.94 2.34
N SER A 322 55.44 37.66 2.14
CA SER A 322 56.23 36.89 3.12
C SER A 322 57.73 36.90 2.77
N SER A 323 58.41 37.98 3.12
CA SER A 323 59.87 38.03 3.32
C SER A 323 60.16 38.30 4.78
#